data_AF-A0A8J8BP88-F1
#
_entry.id   AF-A0A8J8BP88-F1
#
_cell.length_a   1.000
_cell.length_b   1.000
_cell.length_c   1.000
_cell.angle_alpha   90.00
_cell.angle_beta   90.00
_cell.angle_gamma   90.00
#
_symmetry.space_group_name_H-M   'P 1'
#
loop_
_entity.id
_entity.type
_entity.pdbx_description
1 polymer ?
#
loop_
_entity_poly.entity_id
_entity_poly.type
_entity_poly.pdbx_seq_one_letter_code
_entity_poly.pdbx_strand_id
1 'polypeptide(L)'
;MDLKLIKSHLQRAQIESRNSFEEYDALWSAFNVMYEGTRLELITRNQRPSERHMIRHCAKKLDYKEWSRLLEPGKLEDLLSIKPIFSERDWLREARMNTREFDRLVETTKRALTGRVDEDEPSLEALVDLLYVVRCNRHHGFKTSGRPRDREVLDATVPVLRELVIKLTTYFGVT
;
A
#
# COMPACT_ATOMS: atom_id res chain seq x y z
N MET A 1 -4.15 -17.08 -11.44
CA MET A 1 -4.26 -15.61 -11.37
C MET A 1 -5.18 -15.14 -12.49
N ASP A 2 -6.16 -14.28 -12.21
CA ASP A 2 -7.19 -13.86 -13.19
C ASP A 2 -6.81 -12.50 -13.81
N LEU A 3 -6.15 -12.55 -14.97
CA LEU A 3 -5.68 -11.35 -15.68
C LEU A 3 -6.84 -10.46 -16.19
N LYS A 4 -8.00 -11.07 -16.51
CA LYS A 4 -9.18 -10.31 -16.95
C LYS A 4 -9.76 -9.49 -15.81
N LEU A 5 -9.79 -10.06 -14.61
CA LEU A 5 -10.25 -9.37 -13.42
C LEU A 5 -9.32 -8.21 -13.03
N ILE A 6 -7.99 -8.42 -13.12
CA ILE A 6 -7.00 -7.34 -12.91
C ILE A 6 -7.28 -6.19 -13.89
N LYS A 7 -7.39 -6.49 -15.19
CA LYS A 7 -7.66 -5.48 -16.23
C LYS A 7 -8.96 -4.71 -15.98
N SER A 8 -10.02 -5.39 -15.57
CA SER A 8 -11.30 -4.76 -15.20
C SER A 8 -11.15 -3.77 -14.04
N HIS A 9 -10.42 -4.15 -12.98
CA HIS A 9 -10.15 -3.23 -11.86
C HIS A 9 -9.28 -2.03 -12.27
N LEU A 10 -8.28 -2.23 -13.14
CA LEU A 10 -7.48 -1.12 -13.67
C LEU A 10 -8.30 -0.17 -14.55
N GLN A 11 -9.16 -0.71 -15.41
CA GLN A 11 -10.07 0.10 -16.22
C GLN A 11 -10.99 0.91 -15.32
N ARG A 12 -11.55 0.31 -14.27
CA ARG A 12 -12.33 1.05 -13.25
C ARG A 12 -11.53 2.16 -12.56
N ALA A 13 -10.24 1.95 -12.29
CA ALA A 13 -9.36 2.99 -11.74
C ALA A 13 -9.01 4.10 -12.75
N GLN A 14 -9.19 3.87 -14.05
CA GLN A 14 -8.96 4.84 -15.13
C GLN A 14 -10.22 5.59 -15.57
N ILE A 15 -11.39 4.95 -15.42
CA ILE A 15 -12.70 5.54 -15.75
C ILE A 15 -13.02 6.61 -14.70
N GLU A 16 -12.47 7.81 -14.94
CA GLU A 16 -12.89 9.11 -14.41
C GLU A 16 -13.35 9.13 -12.94
N SER A 17 -12.41 9.01 -12.00
CA SER A 17 -12.70 9.30 -10.60
C SER A 17 -12.51 10.80 -10.33
N ARG A 18 -13.60 11.51 -10.04
CA ARG A 18 -13.55 12.75 -9.24
C ARG A 18 -13.35 12.44 -7.74
N ASN A 19 -13.08 11.17 -7.39
CA ASN A 19 -13.17 10.63 -6.04
C ASN A 19 -12.06 9.61 -5.78
N SER A 20 -11.00 10.04 -5.09
CA SER A 20 -9.82 9.24 -4.73
C SER A 20 -10.15 7.98 -3.93
N PHE A 21 -11.32 7.90 -3.28
CA PHE A 21 -11.81 6.66 -2.67
C PHE A 21 -12.06 5.55 -3.69
N GLU A 22 -12.78 5.85 -4.77
CA GLU A 22 -13.16 4.86 -5.78
C GLU A 22 -11.93 4.38 -6.55
N GLU A 23 -11.04 5.33 -6.86
CA GLU A 23 -9.76 5.03 -7.50
C GLU A 23 -8.89 4.15 -6.61
N TYR A 24 -8.74 4.50 -5.33
CA TYR A 24 -8.01 3.70 -4.37
C TYR A 24 -8.58 2.28 -4.26
N ASP A 25 -9.91 2.15 -4.14
CA ASP A 25 -10.57 0.86 -4.01
C ASP A 25 -10.38 0.01 -5.27
N ALA A 26 -10.46 0.61 -6.45
CA ALA A 26 -10.21 -0.09 -7.72
C ALA A 26 -8.74 -0.56 -7.82
N LEU A 27 -7.77 0.30 -7.48
CA LEU A 27 -6.36 -0.04 -7.45
C LEU A 27 -6.04 -1.15 -6.44
N TRP A 28 -6.56 -1.03 -5.21
CA TRP A 28 -6.39 -2.07 -4.19
C TRP A 28 -7.03 -3.39 -4.62
N SER A 29 -8.20 -3.34 -5.28
CA SER A 29 -8.84 -4.54 -5.80
C SER A 29 -7.98 -5.23 -6.86
N ALA A 30 -7.36 -4.46 -7.76
CA ALA A 30 -6.40 -4.99 -8.72
C ALA A 30 -5.20 -5.64 -8.00
N PHE A 31 -4.65 -4.96 -6.99
CA PHE A 31 -3.54 -5.48 -6.19
C PHE A 31 -3.90 -6.78 -5.46
N ASN A 32 -5.11 -6.86 -4.93
CA ASN A 32 -5.65 -8.06 -4.26
C ASN A 32 -5.63 -9.29 -5.17
N VAL A 33 -6.13 -9.16 -6.39
CA VAL A 33 -6.08 -10.27 -7.34
C VAL A 33 -4.64 -10.72 -7.62
N MET A 34 -3.68 -9.79 -7.65
CA MET A 34 -2.26 -10.09 -7.85
C MET A 34 -1.66 -10.81 -6.63
N TYR A 35 -1.80 -10.27 -5.42
CA TYR A 35 -1.18 -10.88 -4.23
C TYR A 35 -1.83 -12.19 -3.82
N GLU A 36 -3.15 -12.36 -3.97
CA GLU A 36 -3.81 -13.68 -3.79
C GLU A 36 -3.33 -14.68 -4.85
N GLY A 37 -3.00 -14.21 -6.06
CA GLY A 37 -2.39 -15.03 -7.10
C GLY A 37 -1.05 -15.66 -6.69
N THR A 38 -0.31 -15.00 -5.79
CA THR A 38 0.98 -15.50 -5.27
C THR A 38 0.84 -16.43 -4.07
N ARG A 39 -0.37 -16.60 -3.53
CA ARG A 39 -0.62 -17.34 -2.28
C ARG A 39 -0.06 -18.77 -2.28
N LEU A 40 -0.19 -19.49 -3.40
CA LEU A 40 0.28 -20.87 -3.51
C LEU A 40 1.80 -21.01 -3.30
N GLU A 41 2.57 -19.97 -3.60
CA GLU A 41 4.02 -19.94 -3.41
C GLU A 41 4.41 -19.86 -1.92
N LEU A 42 3.51 -19.38 -1.07
CA LEU A 42 3.74 -19.14 0.36
C LEU A 42 3.12 -20.21 1.27
N ILE A 43 2.30 -21.12 0.73
CA ILE A 43 1.69 -22.19 1.51
C ILE A 43 2.80 -23.17 1.91
N THR A 44 3.14 -23.16 3.20
CA THR A 44 3.91 -24.23 3.82
C THR A 44 2.95 -25.23 4.46
N ARG A 45 3.40 -26.48 4.64
CA ARG A 45 2.63 -27.72 4.88
C ARG A 45 1.39 -27.67 5.79
N ASN A 46 1.14 -26.63 6.61
CA ASN A 46 -0.11 -26.41 7.37
C ASN A 46 -0.41 -24.94 7.74
N GLN A 47 0.24 -23.94 7.13
CA GLN A 47 0.04 -22.53 7.51
C GLN A 47 -0.44 -21.70 6.32
N ARG A 48 -1.58 -21.02 6.51
CA ARG A 48 -2.04 -19.99 5.57
C ARG A 48 -1.22 -18.72 5.80
N PRO A 49 -0.59 -18.13 4.77
CA PRO A 49 0.09 -16.86 4.92
C PRO A 49 -0.90 -15.77 5.33
N SER A 50 -0.44 -14.81 6.14
CA SER A 50 -1.23 -13.61 6.43
C SER A 50 -1.34 -12.73 5.19
N GLU A 51 -2.37 -11.90 5.11
CA GLU A 51 -2.55 -10.96 4.00
C GLU A 51 -1.33 -10.04 3.85
N ARG A 52 -0.85 -9.45 4.95
CA ARG A 52 0.36 -8.61 4.97
C ARG A 52 1.59 -9.35 4.40
N HIS A 53 1.75 -10.64 4.69
CA HIS A 53 2.84 -11.45 4.12
C HIS A 53 2.67 -11.64 2.61
N MET A 54 1.45 -11.93 2.13
CA MET A 54 1.17 -12.06 0.69
C MET A 54 1.42 -10.74 -0.06
N ILE A 55 1.01 -9.61 0.51
CA ILE A 55 1.20 -8.29 -0.10
C ILE A 55 2.69 -7.96 -0.25
N ARG A 56 3.49 -8.16 0.80
CA ARG A 56 4.95 -7.96 0.74
C ARG A 56 5.61 -8.86 -0.29
N HIS A 57 5.26 -10.15 -0.28
CA HIS A 57 5.78 -11.13 -1.23
C HIS A 57 5.44 -10.77 -2.69
N CYS A 58 4.21 -10.30 -2.93
CA CYS A 58 3.80 -9.82 -4.24
C CYS A 58 4.60 -8.59 -4.68
N ALA A 59 4.82 -7.61 -3.80
CA ALA A 59 5.62 -6.43 -4.13
C ALA A 59 7.07 -6.77 -4.49
N LYS A 60 7.66 -7.79 -3.84
CA LYS A 60 9.02 -8.30 -4.14
C LYS A 60 9.17 -8.97 -5.52
N LYS A 61 8.07 -9.14 -6.27
CA LYS A 61 8.14 -9.60 -7.67
C LYS A 61 8.72 -8.55 -8.60
N LEU A 62 8.64 -7.27 -8.22
CA LEU A 62 9.32 -6.20 -8.93
C LEU A 62 10.82 -6.35 -8.78
N ASP A 63 11.57 -6.05 -9.84
CA ASP A 63 13.02 -5.98 -9.74
C ASP A 63 13.45 -4.78 -8.89
N TYR A 64 14.69 -4.82 -8.38
CA TYR A 64 15.23 -3.75 -7.53
C TYR A 64 15.13 -2.37 -8.18
N LYS A 65 15.41 -2.28 -9.48
CA LYS A 65 15.40 -1.01 -10.23
C LYS A 65 13.98 -0.44 -10.34
N GLU A 66 12.98 -1.29 -10.40
CA GLU A 66 11.58 -0.89 -10.49
C GLU A 66 11.03 -0.41 -9.16
N TRP A 67 11.29 -1.12 -8.06
CA TRP A 67 10.75 -0.74 -6.77
C TRP A 67 11.57 0.33 -6.05
N SER A 68 12.89 0.42 -6.26
CA SER A 68 13.71 1.52 -5.72
C SER A 68 13.23 2.89 -6.21
N ARG A 69 12.71 2.96 -7.45
CA ARG A 69 12.08 4.16 -8.01
C ARG A 69 10.81 4.59 -7.29
N LEU A 70 10.14 3.70 -6.56
CA LEU A 70 8.97 4.07 -5.72
C LEU A 70 9.42 4.81 -4.46
N LEU A 71 10.67 4.61 -4.04
CA LEU A 71 11.28 5.18 -2.84
C LEU A 71 12.13 6.43 -3.13
N GLU A 72 12.11 6.92 -4.37
CA GLU A 72 12.82 8.14 -4.74
C GLU A 72 12.37 9.35 -3.89
N PRO A 73 13.31 10.21 -3.45
CA PRO A 73 12.97 11.40 -2.69
C PRO A 73 11.89 12.25 -3.39
N GLY A 74 10.93 12.76 -2.61
CA GLY A 74 9.83 13.58 -3.10
C GLY A 74 8.57 12.80 -3.52
N LYS A 75 8.68 11.55 -4.00
CA LYS A 75 7.49 10.76 -4.41
C LYS A 75 6.56 10.40 -3.26
N LEU A 76 7.13 10.27 -2.07
CA LEU A 76 6.42 9.81 -0.88
C LEU A 76 6.18 10.94 0.13
N GLU A 77 6.59 12.17 -0.18
CA GLU A 77 6.58 13.27 0.80
C GLU A 77 5.17 13.51 1.36
N ASP A 78 4.17 13.60 0.49
CA ASP A 78 2.78 13.79 0.88
C ASP A 78 2.29 12.63 1.75
N LEU A 79 2.44 11.38 1.29
CA LEU A 79 2.00 10.18 2.02
C LEU A 79 2.63 10.09 3.41
N LEU A 80 3.93 10.35 3.51
CA LEU A 80 4.70 10.22 4.75
C LEU A 80 4.49 11.41 5.70
N SER A 81 3.93 12.53 5.22
CA SER A 81 3.63 13.71 6.04
C SER A 81 2.30 13.58 6.80
N ILE A 82 1.36 12.78 6.28
CA ILE A 82 0.01 12.69 6.84
C ILE A 82 -0.05 11.57 7.86
N LYS A 83 0.08 11.90 9.15
CA LYS A 83 -0.11 10.94 10.26
C LYS A 83 -1.55 10.41 10.30
N PRO A 84 -1.78 9.10 10.11
CA PRO A 84 -3.06 8.45 10.39
C PRO A 84 -3.34 8.31 11.88
N ILE A 85 -4.61 8.13 12.25
CA ILE A 85 -5.00 7.63 13.58
C ILE A 85 -5.27 6.12 13.42
N PHE A 86 -4.36 5.29 13.90
CA PHE A 86 -4.33 3.85 13.59
C PHE A 86 -5.23 2.97 14.44
N SER A 87 -5.72 3.49 15.55
CA SER A 87 -6.50 2.71 16.49
C SER A 87 -7.69 3.55 16.91
N GLU A 88 -8.77 3.45 16.14
CA GLU A 88 -10.08 3.98 16.55
C GLU A 88 -10.45 3.40 17.93
N ARG A 89 -10.06 2.16 18.23
CA ARG A 89 -10.24 1.52 19.55
C ARG A 89 -9.47 2.22 20.67
N ASP A 90 -8.18 2.51 20.51
CA ASP A 90 -7.38 3.19 21.54
C ASP A 90 -7.75 4.67 21.65
N TRP A 91 -8.14 5.28 20.52
CA TRP A 91 -8.68 6.63 20.49
C TRP A 91 -10.00 6.73 21.25
N LEU A 92 -10.96 5.84 20.97
CA LEU A 92 -12.27 5.82 21.62
C LEU A 92 -12.21 5.41 23.10
N ARG A 93 -11.26 4.55 23.49
CA ARG A 93 -11.15 4.03 24.86
C ARG A 93 -10.24 4.85 25.77
N GLU A 94 -9.15 5.39 25.23
CA GLU A 94 -8.09 6.03 26.02
C GLU A 94 -7.77 7.47 25.58
N ALA A 95 -8.46 8.01 24.57
CA ALA A 95 -8.14 9.29 23.94
C ALA A 95 -6.66 9.39 23.49
N ARG A 96 -6.02 8.24 23.22
CA ARG A 96 -4.61 8.16 22.82
C ARG A 96 -4.49 8.01 21.32
N MET A 97 -3.76 8.94 20.71
CA MET A 97 -3.28 8.80 19.34
C MET A 97 -2.06 7.88 19.32
N ASN A 98 -2.25 6.59 19.05
CA ASN A 98 -1.13 5.66 18.89
C ASN A 98 -0.59 5.73 17.45
N THR A 99 0.50 6.48 17.25
CA THR A 99 1.18 6.65 15.94
C THR A 99 2.44 5.79 15.78
N ARG A 100 2.80 4.98 16.79
CA ARG A 100 4.10 4.30 16.85
C ARG A 100 4.40 3.40 15.66
N GLU A 101 3.40 2.64 15.20
CA GLU A 101 3.58 1.76 14.03
C GLU A 101 3.91 2.59 12.79
N PHE A 102 3.24 3.72 12.58
CA PHE A 102 3.51 4.59 11.45
C PHE A 102 4.81 5.33 11.55
N ASP A 103 5.14 5.89 12.72
CA ASP A 103 6.41 6.57 12.89
C ASP A 103 7.56 5.60 12.54
N ARG A 104 7.47 4.32 12.96
CA ARG A 104 8.41 3.27 12.58
C ARG A 104 8.42 2.96 11.08
N LEU A 105 7.24 2.83 10.47
CA LEU A 105 7.12 2.52 9.05
C LEU A 105 7.66 3.67 8.19
N VAL A 106 7.31 4.92 8.52
CA VAL A 106 7.83 6.13 7.86
C VAL A 106 9.34 6.22 7.99
N GLU A 107 9.89 6.01 9.19
CA GLU A 107 11.33 6.03 9.40
C GLU A 107 12.03 4.98 8.51
N THR A 108 11.47 3.78 8.42
CA THR A 108 12.02 2.70 7.61
C THR A 108 11.92 3.01 6.12
N THR A 109 10.76 3.50 5.65
CA THR A 109 10.55 3.88 4.25
C THR A 109 11.45 5.04 3.81
N LYS A 110 11.81 5.96 4.71
CA LYS A 110 12.70 7.11 4.43
C LYS A 110 14.19 6.78 4.43
N ARG A 111 14.60 5.55 4.76
CA ARG A 111 16.01 5.18 4.78
C ARG A 111 16.61 5.37 3.39
N ALA A 112 17.80 5.97 3.35
CA ALA A 112 18.55 6.11 2.11
C ALA A 112 18.89 4.73 1.54
N LEU A 113 18.62 4.55 0.25
CA LEU A 113 18.93 3.30 -0.43
C LEU A 113 20.44 3.13 -0.58
N THR A 114 20.95 1.95 -0.27
CA THR A 114 22.37 1.61 -0.34
C THR A 114 22.77 1.01 -1.69
N GLY A 115 21.79 0.65 -2.53
CA GLY A 115 22.01 -0.05 -3.79
C GLY A 115 22.04 -1.57 -3.65
N ARG A 116 21.81 -2.10 -2.44
CA ARG A 116 21.87 -3.53 -2.13
C ARG A 116 20.48 -4.04 -1.76
N VAL A 117 19.98 -4.99 -2.55
CA VAL A 117 18.61 -5.54 -2.42
C VAL A 117 18.29 -5.94 -0.98
N ASP A 118 19.11 -6.76 -0.35
CA ASP A 118 18.84 -7.30 0.99
C ASP A 118 18.80 -6.22 2.08
N GLU A 119 19.53 -5.10 1.91
CA GLU A 119 19.56 -4.00 2.88
C GLU A 119 18.42 -3.02 2.69
N ASP A 120 17.99 -2.85 1.45
CA ASP A 120 16.98 -1.87 1.05
C ASP A 120 15.57 -2.47 1.03
N GLU A 121 15.42 -3.79 0.91
CA GLU A 121 14.15 -4.51 0.89
C GLU A 121 13.22 -4.14 2.08
N PRO A 122 13.72 -3.95 3.32
CA PRO A 122 12.88 -3.47 4.42
C PRO A 122 12.16 -2.14 4.13
N SER A 123 12.72 -1.27 3.30
CA SER A 123 12.09 0.01 2.90
C SER A 123 10.88 -0.23 1.97
N LEU A 124 10.98 -1.22 1.07
CA LEU A 124 9.85 -1.66 0.24
C LEU A 124 8.76 -2.29 1.11
N GLU A 125 9.13 -3.20 2.02
CA GLU A 125 8.16 -3.81 2.93
C GLU A 125 7.44 -2.77 3.78
N ALA A 126 8.18 -1.77 4.30
CA ALA A 126 7.60 -0.69 5.08
C ALA A 126 6.65 0.19 4.26
N LEU A 127 6.99 0.50 3.00
CA LEU A 127 6.10 1.24 2.10
C LEU A 127 4.79 0.47 1.87
N VAL A 128 4.89 -0.81 1.54
CA VAL A 128 3.73 -1.66 1.26
C VAL A 128 2.85 -1.84 2.50
N ASP A 129 3.47 -1.96 3.66
CA ASP A 129 2.77 -1.95 4.94
C ASP A 129 2.04 -0.63 5.20
N LEU A 130 2.63 0.53 4.88
CA LEU A 130 1.93 1.82 4.99
C LEU A 130 0.66 1.83 4.15
N LEU A 131 0.72 1.36 2.90
CA LEU A 131 -0.45 1.26 2.02
C LEU A 131 -1.51 0.33 2.61
N TYR A 132 -1.10 -0.83 3.16
CA TYR A 132 -2.01 -1.75 3.83
C TYR A 132 -2.70 -1.10 5.03
N VAL A 133 -1.97 -0.34 5.82
CA VAL A 133 -2.54 0.30 7.00
C VAL A 133 -3.51 1.42 6.60
N VAL A 134 -3.24 2.18 5.53
CA VAL A 134 -4.20 3.13 4.95
C VAL A 134 -5.50 2.41 4.56
N ARG A 135 -5.40 1.27 3.87
CA ARG A 135 -6.57 0.45 3.51
C ARG A 135 -7.37 0.02 4.75
N CYS A 136 -6.70 -0.44 5.80
CA CYS A 136 -7.38 -0.86 7.04
C CYS A 136 -8.11 0.29 7.75
N ASN A 137 -7.61 1.53 7.62
CA ASN A 137 -8.14 2.69 8.34
C ASN A 137 -9.11 3.54 7.51
N ARG A 138 -9.31 3.25 6.23
CA ARG A 138 -10.10 4.07 5.28
C ARG A 138 -11.55 4.37 5.69
N HIS A 139 -12.14 3.58 6.59
CA HIS A 139 -13.53 3.75 7.07
C HIS A 139 -13.63 4.16 8.55
N HIS A 140 -12.50 4.17 9.27
CA HIS A 140 -12.46 4.15 10.74
C HIS A 140 -11.47 5.17 11.35
N GLY A 141 -10.39 5.52 10.65
CA GLY A 141 -9.19 6.06 11.29
C GLY A 141 -8.82 7.51 11.00
N PHE A 142 -9.59 8.27 10.20
CA PHE A 142 -9.17 9.66 9.87
C PHE A 142 -10.26 10.71 10.14
N LYS A 143 -11.06 10.51 11.18
CA LYS A 143 -12.07 11.50 11.61
C LYS A 143 -11.47 12.45 12.65
N THR A 144 -10.89 13.57 12.20
CA THR A 144 -10.61 14.72 13.08
C THR A 144 -11.72 15.76 12.97
N SER A 145 -11.89 16.60 14.00
CA SER A 145 -13.00 17.57 14.15
C SER A 145 -13.10 18.66 13.06
N GLY A 146 -12.20 18.69 12.06
CA GLY A 146 -12.06 19.81 11.13
C GLY A 146 -12.29 19.57 9.63
N ARG A 147 -12.26 18.34 9.09
CA ARG A 147 -12.45 17.99 7.64
C ARG A 147 -12.20 16.48 7.39
N PRO A 148 -12.56 15.90 6.21
CA PRO A 148 -12.41 14.47 5.91
C PRO A 148 -10.94 14.15 5.59
N ARG A 149 -10.12 13.97 6.64
CA ARG A 149 -8.70 13.61 6.53
C ARG A 149 -8.48 12.26 5.82
N ASP A 150 -9.52 11.44 5.72
CA ASP A 150 -9.54 10.26 4.84
C ASP A 150 -9.19 10.65 3.39
N ARG A 151 -9.75 11.76 2.88
CA ARG A 151 -9.51 12.19 1.51
C ARG A 151 -8.07 12.64 1.28
N GLU A 152 -7.50 13.45 2.19
CA GLU A 152 -6.10 13.88 2.09
C GLU A 152 -5.13 12.70 2.05
N VAL A 153 -5.38 11.70 2.90
CA VAL A 153 -4.57 10.48 2.95
C VAL A 153 -4.72 9.70 1.64
N LEU A 154 -5.94 9.52 1.15
CA LEU A 154 -6.18 8.79 -0.09
C LEU A 154 -5.61 9.53 -1.30
N ASP A 155 -5.76 10.85 -1.39
CA ASP A 155 -5.18 11.71 -2.41
C ASP A 155 -3.65 11.52 -2.46
N ALA A 156 -2.99 11.45 -1.30
CA ALA A 156 -1.54 11.20 -1.21
C ALA A 156 -1.14 9.73 -1.48
N THR A 157 -2.02 8.77 -1.18
CA THR A 157 -1.70 7.34 -1.30
C THR A 157 -1.91 6.82 -2.73
N VAL A 158 -2.93 7.34 -3.43
CA VAL A 158 -3.35 6.90 -4.75
C VAL A 158 -2.21 6.91 -5.79
N PRO A 159 -1.40 7.97 -5.95
CA PRO A 159 -0.32 7.99 -6.93
C PRO A 159 0.71 6.86 -6.70
N VAL A 160 1.05 6.62 -5.43
CA VAL A 160 2.03 5.60 -5.03
C VAL A 160 1.47 4.19 -5.28
N LEU A 161 0.23 3.94 -4.86
CA LEU A 161 -0.44 2.66 -5.09
C LEU A 161 -0.63 2.39 -6.59
N ARG A 162 -0.99 3.41 -7.36
CA ARG A 162 -1.14 3.34 -8.81
C ARG A 162 0.17 2.95 -9.48
N GLU A 163 1.27 3.59 -9.12
CA GLU A 163 2.58 3.28 -9.69
C GLU A 163 3.00 1.84 -9.36
N LEU A 164 2.85 1.40 -8.10
CA LEU A 164 3.11 0.03 -7.68
C LEU A 164 2.28 -0.99 -8.48
N VAL A 165 0.97 -0.74 -8.57
CA VAL A 165 0.04 -1.64 -9.27
C VAL A 165 0.37 -1.73 -10.76
N ILE A 166 0.67 -0.62 -11.44
CA ILE A 166 1.02 -0.61 -12.87
C ILE A 166 2.32 -1.40 -13.15
N LYS A 167 3.31 -1.26 -12.27
CA LYS A 167 4.56 -2.04 -12.39
C LYS A 167 4.27 -3.54 -12.24
N LEU A 168 3.50 -3.91 -11.22
CA LEU A 168 3.15 -5.31 -10.98
C LEU A 168 2.31 -5.89 -12.12
N THR A 169 1.38 -5.13 -12.70
CA THR A 169 0.57 -5.58 -13.83
C THR A 169 1.43 -5.86 -15.05
N THR A 170 2.46 -5.03 -15.27
CA THR A 170 3.46 -5.26 -16.33
C THR A 170 4.23 -6.55 -16.09
N TYR A 171 4.71 -6.78 -14.86
CA TYR A 171 5.37 -8.03 -14.46
C TYR A 171 4.49 -9.27 -14.71
N PHE A 172 3.20 -9.18 -14.36
CA PHE A 172 2.24 -10.29 -14.52
C PHE A 172 1.68 -10.43 -15.95
N GLY A 173 2.13 -9.62 -16.91
CA GLY A 173 1.71 -9.68 -18.32
C GLY A 173 0.28 -9.18 -18.58
N VAL A 174 -0.26 -8.35 -17.69
CA VAL A 174 -1.55 -7.68 -17.89
C VAL A 174 -1.31 -6.44 -18.76
N THR A 175 -1.63 -6.57 -20.06
CA THR A 175 -1.56 -5.49 -21.06
C THR A 175 -2.94 -4.95 -21.43
#